data_AF-A0A819INT3-F1
#
_entry.id   AF-A0A819INT3-F1
#
_cell.length_a   1.000
_cell.length_b   1.000
_cell.length_c   1.000
_cell.angle_alpha   90.00
_cell.angle_beta   90.00
_cell.angle_gamma   90.00
#
_symmetry.space_group_name_H-M   'P 1'
#
loop_
_entity.id
_entity.type
_entity.pdbx_description
1 polymer ?
#
loop_
_entity_poly.entity_id
_entity_poly.type
_entity_poly.pdbx_seq_one_letter_code
_entity_poly.pdbx_strand_id
1 'polypeptide(L)'
;MNNQPSSSMNFLVLSDSHGKYLSLRDTASYNVVTHAIPGLRWFSDRERYLCASTLLSSVEFQPYLLQANAIFFLIGTNSVREKEAREIIPQIQQLIFDLRQKFPHFSEREKITIALCFPCFREIRQFRKLFNLMFNINLYNEQLKILSDQINFNVIDLRITGNHIADDIHVHRHFNYIIRNTIIDHFNELVERSSINSTVSISTSKPSQSSFRSQESNTLRIKKHNEKRKLKRQQYTIKRKLYNEWNLETIKKYLDKLKIRYAHIPRYYDYTLRIQFNNQDDHDLADNKLPIDIFTEKNYKTFINNESS
;
A
#
# COMPACT_ATOMS: atom_id res chain seq x y z
N MET A 1 -32.34 -3.58 28.87
CA MET A 1 -32.02 -2.16 28.62
C MET A 1 -30.61 -1.94 29.17
N ASN A 2 -29.54 -1.66 28.43
CA ASN A 2 -29.34 -1.05 27.11
C ASN A 2 -28.22 -1.79 26.36
N ASN A 3 -28.52 -2.37 25.21
CA ASN A 3 -27.51 -2.72 24.21
C ASN A 3 -27.29 -1.47 23.35
N GLN A 4 -26.26 -0.67 23.61
CA GLN A 4 -25.76 0.26 22.61
C GLN A 4 -24.76 -0.50 21.73
N PRO A 5 -25.03 -0.75 20.45
CA PRO A 5 -23.96 -1.08 19.54
C PRO A 5 -23.15 0.19 19.35
N SER A 6 -21.91 0.24 19.84
CA SER A 6 -20.93 1.17 19.27
C SER A 6 -20.75 0.72 17.82
N SER A 7 -21.49 1.34 16.88
CA SER A 7 -21.48 0.86 15.49
C SER A 7 -20.10 1.13 14.88
N SER A 8 -19.28 0.09 14.86
CA SER A 8 -18.03 0.05 14.11
C SER A 8 -18.31 0.45 12.67
N MET A 9 -17.55 1.40 12.11
CA MET A 9 -17.72 1.78 10.71
C MET A 9 -17.33 0.61 9.80
N ASN A 10 -18.02 0.41 8.70
CA ASN A 10 -17.67 -0.58 7.70
C ASN A 10 -17.09 0.13 6.47
N PHE A 11 -15.82 -0.11 6.19
CA PHE A 11 -15.17 0.37 4.98
C PHE A 11 -15.11 -0.73 3.93
N LEU A 12 -15.51 -0.39 2.70
CA LEU A 12 -15.40 -1.28 1.55
C LEU A 12 -14.23 -0.85 0.68
N VAL A 13 -13.27 -1.73 0.45
CA VAL A 13 -12.15 -1.50 -0.46
C VAL A 13 -12.37 -2.35 -1.71
N LEU A 14 -12.54 -1.70 -2.86
CA LEU A 14 -12.56 -2.38 -4.15
C LEU A 14 -11.25 -2.08 -4.87
N SER A 15 -10.51 -3.12 -5.24
CA SER A 15 -9.17 -2.98 -5.79
C SER A 15 -8.89 -3.95 -6.93
N ASP A 16 -7.91 -3.59 -7.76
CA ASP A 16 -7.28 -4.53 -8.67
C ASP A 16 -6.27 -5.48 -7.96
N SER A 17 -5.25 -5.97 -8.67
CA SER A 17 -4.21 -6.84 -8.13
C SER A 17 -3.43 -6.23 -6.96
N HIS A 18 -3.39 -4.90 -6.82
CA HIS A 18 -2.68 -4.24 -5.73
C HIS A 18 -3.31 -4.50 -4.36
N GLY A 19 -4.63 -4.66 -4.30
CA GLY A 19 -5.37 -4.96 -3.06
C GLY A 19 -5.02 -6.32 -2.46
N LYS A 20 -4.55 -7.27 -3.27
CA LYS A 20 -4.30 -8.67 -2.87
C LYS A 20 -3.27 -8.82 -1.73
N TYR A 21 -2.43 -7.81 -1.55
CA TYR A 21 -1.35 -7.81 -0.55
C TYR A 21 -1.55 -6.78 0.55
N LEU A 22 -2.67 -6.06 0.56
CA LEU A 22 -3.05 -5.11 1.59
C LEU A 22 -3.78 -5.88 2.69
N SER A 23 -3.05 -6.49 3.62
CA SER A 23 -3.66 -7.06 4.82
C SER A 23 -4.17 -5.93 5.73
N LEU A 24 -5.27 -5.29 5.33
CA LEU A 24 -6.03 -4.35 6.13
C LEU A 24 -6.72 -5.14 7.25
N ARG A 25 -6.59 -4.66 8.48
CA ARG A 25 -7.09 -5.36 9.67
C ARG A 25 -8.24 -4.58 10.26
N ASP A 26 -9.23 -5.29 10.74
CA ASP A 26 -10.30 -4.71 11.54
C ASP A 26 -9.72 -4.14 12.84
N THR A 27 -10.41 -3.12 13.34
CA THR A 27 -10.12 -2.47 14.61
C THR A 27 -11.41 -2.42 15.45
N ALA A 28 -11.30 -1.97 16.70
CA ALA A 28 -12.50 -1.72 17.51
C ALA A 28 -13.39 -0.61 16.94
N SER A 29 -12.85 0.25 16.07
CA SER A 29 -13.54 1.43 15.55
C SER A 29 -14.13 1.23 14.15
N TYR A 30 -13.57 0.29 13.38
CA TYR A 30 -14.04 -0.01 12.03
C TYR A 30 -13.67 -1.42 11.58
N ASN A 31 -14.48 -1.97 10.67
CA ASN A 31 -14.22 -3.18 9.90
C ASN A 31 -13.84 -2.80 8.46
N VAL A 32 -13.01 -3.62 7.81
CA VAL A 32 -12.62 -3.43 6.42
C VAL A 32 -12.93 -4.68 5.59
N VAL A 33 -13.83 -4.55 4.62
CA VAL A 33 -14.09 -5.58 3.62
C VAL A 33 -13.30 -5.23 2.36
N THR A 34 -12.40 -6.12 1.93
CA THR A 34 -11.58 -5.90 0.73
C THR A 34 -11.94 -6.89 -0.37
N HIS A 35 -12.32 -6.39 -1.54
CA HIS A 35 -12.46 -7.15 -2.77
C HIS A 35 -11.31 -6.79 -3.72
N ALA A 36 -10.34 -7.70 -3.86
CA ALA A 36 -9.20 -7.54 -4.77
C ALA A 36 -9.35 -8.45 -5.99
N ILE A 37 -9.63 -7.87 -7.15
CA ILE A 37 -9.89 -8.58 -8.42
C ILE A 37 -8.77 -8.23 -9.40
N PRO A 38 -7.80 -9.13 -9.66
CA PRO A 38 -6.73 -8.87 -10.61
C PRO A 38 -7.26 -8.51 -12.00
N GLY A 39 -6.75 -7.41 -12.58
CA GLY A 39 -7.20 -6.93 -13.88
C GLY A 39 -8.48 -6.09 -13.86
N LEU A 40 -9.04 -5.77 -12.67
CA LEU A 40 -10.23 -4.91 -12.56
C LEU A 40 -9.99 -3.55 -13.23
N ARG A 41 -10.99 -3.13 -14.01
CA ARG A 41 -11.07 -1.87 -14.75
C ARG A 41 -12.34 -1.14 -14.32
N TRP A 42 -12.39 0.18 -14.51
CA TRP A 42 -13.63 0.94 -14.34
C TRP A 42 -14.74 0.41 -15.23
N PHE A 43 -14.43 0.22 -16.52
CA PHE A 43 -15.34 -0.26 -17.55
C PHE A 43 -14.63 -1.29 -18.44
N SER A 44 -15.34 -2.35 -18.82
CA SER A 44 -14.89 -3.34 -19.79
C SER A 44 -16.09 -3.88 -20.56
N ASP A 45 -16.07 -3.69 -21.89
CA ASP A 45 -17.15 -4.13 -22.78
C ASP A 45 -17.11 -5.64 -23.04
N ARG A 46 -15.92 -6.25 -22.85
CA ARG A 46 -15.66 -7.66 -23.17
C ARG A 46 -15.72 -8.55 -21.93
N GLU A 47 -15.14 -8.09 -20.83
CA GLU A 47 -14.94 -8.89 -19.62
C GLU A 47 -15.74 -8.28 -18.47
N ARG A 48 -17.05 -8.57 -18.43
CA ARG A 48 -17.97 -8.01 -17.43
C ARG A 48 -17.54 -8.28 -15.97
N TYR A 49 -16.86 -9.40 -15.72
CA TYR A 49 -16.33 -9.74 -14.38
C TYR A 49 -15.10 -8.92 -13.97
N LEU A 50 -14.44 -8.22 -14.90
CA LEU A 50 -13.35 -7.26 -14.65
C LEU A 50 -13.84 -5.81 -14.77
N CYS A 51 -15.15 -5.58 -14.72
CA CYS A 51 -15.77 -4.28 -14.88
C CYS A 51 -16.36 -3.81 -13.54
N ALA A 52 -15.78 -2.76 -12.94
CA ALA A 52 -16.25 -2.22 -11.66
C ALA A 52 -17.70 -1.73 -11.74
N SER A 53 -18.11 -1.08 -12.84
CA SER A 53 -19.50 -0.62 -13.01
C SER A 53 -20.51 -1.76 -13.00
N THR A 54 -20.18 -2.88 -13.65
CA THR A 54 -21.02 -4.09 -13.65
C THR A 54 -21.05 -4.74 -12.28
N LEU A 55 -19.91 -4.84 -11.61
CA LEU A 55 -19.82 -5.40 -10.25
C LEU A 55 -20.67 -4.61 -9.26
N LEU A 56 -20.53 -3.27 -9.22
CA LEU A 56 -21.27 -2.40 -8.31
C LEU A 56 -22.79 -2.41 -8.58
N SER A 57 -23.19 -2.71 -9.82
CA SER A 57 -24.60 -2.82 -10.20
C SER A 57 -25.21 -4.20 -9.89
N SER A 58 -24.36 -5.23 -9.75
CA SER A 58 -24.78 -6.62 -9.53
C SER A 58 -25.52 -6.79 -8.21
N VAL A 59 -26.57 -7.62 -8.21
CA VAL A 59 -27.38 -7.93 -7.01
C VAL A 59 -26.51 -8.51 -5.90
N GLU A 60 -25.53 -9.33 -6.26
CA GLU A 60 -24.60 -9.99 -5.35
C GLU A 60 -23.72 -9.01 -4.57
N PHE A 61 -23.40 -7.85 -5.16
CA PHE A 61 -22.52 -6.86 -4.53
C PHE A 61 -23.28 -5.79 -3.72
N GLN A 62 -24.59 -5.65 -3.95
CA GLN A 62 -25.41 -4.64 -3.25
C GLN A 62 -25.37 -4.75 -1.72
N PRO A 63 -25.36 -5.94 -1.09
CA PRO A 63 -25.29 -6.05 0.38
C PRO A 63 -24.05 -5.35 0.97
N TYR A 64 -22.90 -5.43 0.29
CA TYR A 64 -21.68 -4.74 0.74
C TYR A 64 -21.82 -3.22 0.64
N LEU A 65 -22.46 -2.72 -0.42
CA LEU A 65 -22.69 -1.29 -0.62
C LEU A 65 -23.70 -0.71 0.39
N LEU A 66 -24.74 -1.48 0.74
CA LEU A 66 -25.73 -1.09 1.75
C LEU A 66 -25.13 -1.01 3.16
N GLN A 67 -24.18 -1.90 3.48
CA GLN A 67 -23.56 -1.96 4.81
C GLN A 67 -22.36 -1.01 4.96
N ALA A 68 -21.74 -0.60 3.85
CA ALA A 68 -20.54 0.22 3.87
C ALA A 68 -20.85 1.68 4.22
N ASN A 69 -20.11 2.22 5.18
CA ASN A 69 -20.12 3.64 5.51
C ASN A 69 -19.34 4.47 4.49
N ALA A 70 -18.30 3.91 3.88
CA ALA A 70 -17.56 4.53 2.78
C ALA A 70 -16.93 3.47 1.88
N ILE A 71 -16.69 3.82 0.62
CA ILE A 71 -16.02 2.99 -0.36
C ILE A 71 -14.69 3.62 -0.80
N PHE A 72 -13.66 2.79 -0.89
CA PHE A 72 -12.33 3.14 -1.37
C PHE A 72 -12.02 2.35 -2.63
N PHE A 73 -11.74 3.05 -3.72
CA PHE A 73 -11.36 2.47 -5.00
C PHE A 73 -9.84 2.54 -5.19
N LEU A 74 -9.20 1.38 -5.28
CA LEU A 74 -7.82 1.22 -5.74
C LEU A 74 -7.84 0.55 -7.12
N ILE A 75 -8.31 1.31 -8.10
CA ILE A 75 -8.56 0.89 -9.48
C ILE A 75 -8.07 2.00 -10.41
N GLY A 76 -7.68 1.62 -11.63
CA GLY A 76 -7.51 2.57 -12.73
C GLY A 76 -6.34 2.22 -13.62
N THR A 77 -5.27 1.61 -13.07
CA THR A 77 -4.07 1.26 -13.83
C THR A 77 -4.38 0.37 -15.04
N ASN A 78 -5.30 -0.60 -14.91
CA ASN A 78 -5.71 -1.42 -16.05
C ASN A 78 -6.58 -0.65 -17.07
N SER A 79 -7.36 0.35 -16.64
CA SER A 79 -8.18 1.17 -17.53
C SER A 79 -7.34 2.13 -18.36
N VAL A 80 -6.46 2.91 -17.72
CA VAL A 80 -5.60 3.92 -18.38
C VAL A 80 -4.55 3.29 -19.30
N ARG A 81 -4.31 1.99 -19.15
CA ARG A 81 -3.47 1.18 -20.03
C ARG A 81 -4.15 0.84 -21.36
N GLU A 82 -5.48 0.82 -21.40
CA GLU A 82 -6.26 0.37 -22.55
C GLU A 82 -7.07 1.48 -23.22
N LYS A 83 -7.51 2.48 -22.45
CA LYS A 83 -8.31 3.60 -22.94
C LYS A 83 -7.65 4.93 -22.56
N GLU A 84 -7.95 5.96 -23.33
CA GLU A 84 -7.47 7.31 -23.04
C GLU A 84 -8.22 7.89 -21.84
N ALA A 85 -7.54 8.72 -21.04
CA ALA A 85 -8.09 9.37 -19.85
C ALA A 85 -9.41 10.09 -20.13
N ARG A 86 -9.48 10.79 -21.28
CA ARG A 86 -10.67 11.52 -21.75
C ARG A 86 -11.91 10.63 -21.93
N GLU A 87 -11.73 9.33 -22.15
CA GLU A 87 -12.84 8.36 -22.25
C GLU A 87 -13.21 7.78 -20.88
N ILE A 88 -12.24 7.64 -19.98
CA ILE A 88 -12.42 7.00 -18.66
C ILE A 88 -13.07 7.96 -17.66
N ILE A 89 -12.74 9.25 -17.70
CA ILE A 89 -13.20 10.24 -16.71
C ILE A 89 -14.72 10.44 -16.74
N PRO A 90 -15.39 10.64 -17.90
CA PRO A 90 -16.85 10.72 -17.97
C PRO A 90 -17.54 9.45 -17.47
N GLN A 91 -16.89 8.31 -17.71
CA GLN A 91 -17.30 6.99 -17.24
C GLN A 91 -17.30 6.90 -15.70
N ILE A 92 -16.23 7.36 -15.05
CA ILE A 92 -16.16 7.44 -13.57
C ILE A 92 -17.21 8.41 -13.03
N GLN A 93 -17.41 9.56 -13.67
CA GLN A 93 -18.43 10.53 -13.29
C GLN A 93 -19.83 9.89 -13.27
N GLN A 94 -20.21 9.19 -14.35
CA GLN A 94 -21.50 8.50 -14.42
C GLN A 94 -21.63 7.43 -13.32
N LEU A 95 -20.59 6.63 -13.10
CA LEU A 95 -20.59 5.60 -12.07
C LEU A 95 -20.82 6.18 -10.66
N ILE A 96 -20.22 7.34 -10.35
CA ILE A 96 -20.41 8.01 -9.07
C ILE A 96 -21.85 8.53 -8.94
N PHE A 97 -22.42 9.09 -10.00
CA PHE A 97 -23.83 9.51 -10.00
C PHE A 97 -24.77 8.32 -9.78
N ASP A 98 -24.55 7.21 -10.49
CA ASP A 98 -25.36 6.00 -10.35
C ASP A 98 -25.25 5.43 -8.92
N LEU A 99 -24.04 5.39 -8.36
CA LEU A 99 -23.81 4.97 -6.97
C LEU A 99 -24.60 5.83 -5.99
N ARG A 100 -24.57 7.15 -6.12
CA ARG A 100 -25.26 8.06 -5.20
C ARG A 100 -26.77 8.04 -5.36
N GLN A 101 -27.25 7.89 -6.59
CA GLN A 101 -28.67 7.75 -6.85
C GLN A 101 -29.22 6.48 -6.19
N LYS A 102 -28.47 5.38 -6.27
CA LYS A 102 -28.88 4.08 -5.71
C LYS A 102 -28.62 3.94 -4.22
N PHE A 103 -27.55 4.56 -3.73
CA PHE A 103 -27.07 4.49 -2.35
C PHE A 103 -26.80 5.91 -1.81
N PRO A 104 -27.85 6.63 -1.35
CA PRO A 104 -27.76 8.04 -0.99
C PRO A 104 -26.76 8.35 0.13
N HIS A 105 -26.40 7.38 0.98
CA HIS A 105 -25.39 7.55 2.03
C HIS A 105 -23.96 7.77 1.49
N PHE A 106 -23.73 7.59 0.18
CA PHE A 106 -22.49 7.95 -0.50
C PHE A 106 -22.46 9.38 -1.07
N SER A 107 -23.44 10.23 -0.73
CA SER A 107 -23.53 11.60 -1.26
C SER A 107 -22.47 12.55 -0.71
N GLU A 108 -21.97 12.31 0.50
CA GLU A 108 -20.93 13.15 1.11
C GLU A 108 -19.54 12.88 0.51
N ARG A 109 -18.68 13.92 0.49
CA ARG A 109 -17.34 13.86 -0.12
C ARG A 109 -16.49 12.71 0.38
N GLU A 110 -16.55 12.47 1.68
CA GLU A 110 -15.70 11.51 2.39
C GLU A 110 -16.11 10.05 2.17
N LYS A 111 -17.30 9.82 1.60
CA LYS A 111 -17.92 8.49 1.48
C LYS A 111 -17.48 7.73 0.25
N ILE A 112 -16.93 8.43 -0.74
CA ILE A 112 -16.30 7.85 -1.94
C ILE A 112 -14.88 8.37 -2.01
N THR A 113 -13.91 7.45 -1.98
CA THR A 113 -12.49 7.78 -2.16
C THR A 113 -11.93 7.03 -3.36
N ILE A 114 -11.21 7.71 -4.26
CA ILE A 114 -10.51 7.08 -5.38
C ILE A 114 -9.01 7.36 -5.27
N ALA A 115 -8.20 6.30 -5.32
CA ALA A 115 -6.75 6.44 -5.39
C ALA A 115 -6.31 6.85 -6.80
N LEU A 116 -5.29 7.71 -6.89
CA LEU A 116 -4.62 8.01 -8.14
C LEU A 116 -3.96 6.74 -8.72
N CYS A 117 -3.91 6.66 -10.05
CA CYS A 117 -3.23 5.58 -10.75
C CYS A 117 -1.72 5.62 -10.46
N PHE A 118 -1.15 4.44 -10.30
CA PHE A 118 0.30 4.27 -10.22
C PHE A 118 0.97 4.46 -11.58
N PRO A 119 2.26 4.85 -11.60
CA PRO A 119 3.09 4.76 -12.79
C PRO A 119 3.06 3.33 -13.36
N CYS A 120 3.04 3.23 -14.68
CA CYS A 120 3.07 1.95 -15.40
C CYS A 120 4.00 2.09 -16.60
N PHE A 121 4.95 1.16 -16.70
CA PHE A 121 5.97 1.14 -17.74
C PHE A 121 5.75 0.04 -18.79
N ARG A 122 4.74 -0.82 -18.58
CA ARG A 122 4.49 -1.95 -19.49
C ARG A 122 3.78 -1.48 -20.74
N GLU A 123 4.51 -1.51 -21.85
CA GLU A 123 4.00 -1.15 -23.16
C GLU A 123 2.79 -2.00 -23.56
N ILE A 124 1.81 -1.36 -24.19
CA ILE A 124 0.64 -2.00 -24.80
C ILE A 124 0.45 -1.42 -26.19
N ARG A 125 -0.09 -2.23 -27.11
CA ARG A 125 -0.38 -1.85 -28.50
C ARG A 125 -1.08 -0.49 -28.66
N GLN A 126 -2.00 -0.14 -27.75
CA GLN A 126 -2.73 1.13 -27.75
C GLN A 126 -1.79 2.33 -27.57
N PHE A 127 -0.81 2.23 -26.68
CA PHE A 127 0.16 3.28 -26.40
C PHE A 127 1.55 2.81 -26.85
N ARG A 128 1.80 2.89 -28.17
CA ARG A 128 3.03 2.40 -28.82
C ARG A 128 4.34 2.98 -28.27
N LYS A 129 4.28 4.10 -27.55
CA LYS A 129 5.44 4.73 -26.88
C LYS A 129 5.12 4.87 -25.40
N LEU A 130 6.06 4.48 -24.55
CA LEU A 130 5.96 4.64 -23.09
C LEU A 130 5.60 6.08 -22.67
N PHE A 131 6.17 7.09 -23.35
CA PHE A 131 5.85 8.49 -23.11
C PHE A 131 4.34 8.78 -23.22
N ASN A 132 3.65 8.20 -24.20
CA ASN A 132 2.22 8.42 -24.40
C ASN A 132 1.40 7.77 -23.27
N LEU A 133 1.81 6.59 -22.80
CA LEU A 133 1.18 5.94 -21.65
C LEU A 133 1.34 6.78 -20.38
N MET A 134 2.56 7.26 -20.11
CA MET A 134 2.83 8.13 -18.96
C MET A 134 2.05 9.44 -19.04
N PHE A 135 1.97 10.05 -20.22
CA PHE A 135 1.13 11.23 -20.46
C PHE A 135 -0.35 10.93 -20.17
N ASN A 136 -0.86 9.79 -20.64
CA ASN A 136 -2.24 9.38 -20.38
C ASN A 136 -2.54 9.16 -18.89
N ILE A 137 -1.61 8.54 -18.15
CA ILE A 137 -1.72 8.34 -16.70
C ILE A 137 -1.75 9.68 -15.96
N ASN A 138 -0.86 10.62 -16.33
CA ASN A 138 -0.82 11.95 -15.72
C ASN A 138 -2.12 12.72 -16.01
N LEU A 139 -2.58 12.69 -17.27
CA LEU A 139 -3.84 13.31 -17.68
C LEU A 139 -5.03 12.73 -16.91
N TYR A 140 -5.09 11.41 -16.75
CA TYR A 140 -6.12 10.76 -15.92
C TYR A 140 -6.08 11.25 -14.48
N ASN A 141 -4.90 11.26 -13.85
CA ASN A 141 -4.74 11.65 -12.45
C ASN A 141 -5.11 13.13 -12.23
N GLU A 142 -4.77 14.03 -13.16
CA GLU A 142 -5.16 15.45 -13.12
C GLU A 142 -6.67 15.62 -13.31
N GLN A 143 -7.25 15.00 -14.33
CA GLN A 143 -8.69 15.08 -14.59
C GLN A 143 -9.51 14.46 -13.47
N LEU A 144 -9.02 13.40 -12.82
CA LEU A 144 -9.69 12.80 -11.67
C LEU A 144 -9.73 13.75 -10.46
N LYS A 145 -8.66 14.51 -10.21
CA LYS A 145 -8.64 15.55 -9.17
C LYS A 145 -9.66 16.65 -9.47
N ILE A 146 -9.67 17.16 -10.71
CA ILE A 146 -10.65 18.16 -11.16
C ILE A 146 -12.08 17.63 -10.98
N LEU A 147 -12.34 16.40 -11.43
CA LEU A 147 -13.65 15.77 -11.29
C LEU A 147 -14.04 15.61 -9.81
N SER A 148 -13.08 15.28 -8.93
CA SER A 148 -13.32 15.14 -7.49
C SER A 148 -13.82 16.41 -6.82
N ASP A 149 -13.35 17.56 -7.27
CA ASP A 149 -13.85 18.85 -6.81
C ASP A 149 -15.21 19.18 -7.41
N GLN A 150 -15.39 18.92 -8.71
CA GLN A 150 -16.64 19.21 -9.43
C GLN A 150 -17.85 18.43 -8.90
N ILE A 151 -17.67 17.14 -8.63
CA ILE A 151 -18.74 16.26 -8.15
C ILE A 151 -18.49 15.77 -6.72
N ASN A 152 -17.65 16.46 -5.96
CA ASN A 152 -17.49 16.32 -4.52
C ASN A 152 -17.25 14.88 -4.03
N PHE A 153 -16.16 14.23 -4.43
CA PHE A 153 -15.66 13.00 -3.79
C PHE A 153 -14.18 13.16 -3.41
N ASN A 154 -13.61 12.20 -2.68
CA ASN A 154 -12.22 12.30 -2.25
C ASN A 154 -11.24 11.61 -3.22
N VAL A 155 -10.09 12.24 -3.46
CA VAL A 155 -8.99 11.63 -4.21
C VAL A 155 -7.76 11.56 -3.32
N ILE A 156 -7.11 10.40 -3.31
CA ILE A 156 -5.91 10.17 -2.50
C ILE A 156 -4.71 9.82 -3.37
N ASP A 157 -3.58 10.47 -3.09
CA ASP A 157 -2.28 10.09 -3.62
C ASP A 157 -1.60 9.14 -2.63
N LEU A 158 -1.41 7.89 -3.06
CA LEU A 158 -0.73 6.86 -2.27
C LEU A 158 0.80 7.01 -2.27
N ARG A 159 1.34 8.05 -2.92
CA ARG A 159 2.76 8.41 -2.98
C ARG A 159 3.64 7.31 -3.58
N ILE A 160 3.08 6.57 -4.53
CA ILE A 160 3.79 5.54 -5.30
C ILE A 160 4.42 6.20 -6.53
N THR A 161 5.75 6.18 -6.60
CA THR A 161 6.53 6.70 -7.71
C THR A 161 7.09 5.57 -8.57
N GLY A 162 7.71 5.90 -9.71
CA GLY A 162 8.30 4.90 -10.61
C GLY A 162 9.31 3.97 -9.94
N ASN A 163 10.07 4.48 -8.95
CA ASN A 163 11.05 3.70 -8.19
C ASN A 163 10.42 2.59 -7.32
N HIS A 164 9.10 2.62 -7.13
CA HIS A 164 8.38 1.61 -6.36
C HIS A 164 7.78 0.50 -7.23
N ILE A 165 7.86 0.60 -8.57
CA ILE A 165 7.21 -0.33 -9.51
C ILE A 165 8.14 -1.49 -9.87
N ALA A 166 7.59 -2.70 -9.75
CA ALA A 166 8.09 -4.00 -10.17
C ALA A 166 7.37 -4.47 -11.44
N ASP A 167 8.09 -5.16 -12.32
CA ASP A 167 7.54 -5.80 -13.53
C ASP A 167 6.71 -4.83 -14.38
N ASP A 168 7.13 -3.57 -14.37
CA ASP A 168 6.57 -2.45 -15.13
C ASP A 168 5.10 -2.09 -14.81
N ILE A 169 4.48 -2.69 -13.79
CA ILE A 169 3.08 -2.43 -13.41
C ILE A 169 2.86 -2.43 -11.91
N HIS A 170 3.38 -3.44 -11.22
CA HIS A 170 2.96 -3.75 -9.85
C HIS A 170 3.87 -3.07 -8.86
N VAL A 171 3.34 -2.55 -7.76
CA VAL A 171 4.22 -2.07 -6.68
C VAL A 171 5.06 -3.22 -6.13
N HIS A 172 6.37 -3.02 -5.96
CA HIS A 172 7.24 -3.99 -5.32
C HIS A 172 6.67 -4.33 -3.94
N ARG A 173 6.61 -5.64 -3.63
CA ARG A 173 6.03 -6.14 -2.37
C ARG A 173 6.54 -5.44 -1.11
N HIS A 174 7.81 -5.02 -1.11
CA HIS A 174 8.42 -4.35 0.04
C HIS A 174 7.94 -2.90 0.25
N PHE A 175 7.29 -2.28 -0.74
CA PHE A 175 6.65 -0.96 -0.64
C PHE A 175 5.14 -1.02 -0.42
N ASN A 176 4.52 -2.21 -0.38
CA ASN A 176 3.08 -2.35 -0.12
C ASN A 176 2.65 -1.76 1.24
N TYR A 177 3.57 -1.63 2.19
CA TYR A 177 3.29 -0.96 3.46
C TYR A 177 2.94 0.52 3.28
N ILE A 178 3.43 1.18 2.22
CA ILE A 178 3.10 2.58 1.92
C ILE A 178 1.62 2.68 1.60
N ILE A 179 1.13 1.90 0.64
CA ILE A 179 -0.29 1.84 0.27
C ILE A 179 -1.14 1.51 1.51
N ARG A 180 -0.75 0.46 2.24
CA ARG A 180 -1.47 -0.01 3.42
C ARG A 180 -1.59 1.08 4.49
N ASN A 181 -0.48 1.72 4.85
CA ASN A 181 -0.47 2.72 5.91
C ASN A 181 -1.27 3.95 5.49
N THR A 182 -1.12 4.42 4.24
CA THR A 182 -1.91 5.56 3.75
C THR A 182 -3.42 5.29 3.79
N ILE A 183 -3.87 4.07 3.45
CA ILE A 183 -5.29 3.69 3.57
C ILE A 183 -5.74 3.64 5.03
N ILE A 184 -4.93 3.06 5.93
CA ILE A 184 -5.23 2.99 7.36
C ILE A 184 -5.32 4.40 7.96
N ASP A 185 -4.37 5.27 7.64
CA ASP A 185 -4.33 6.65 8.12
C ASP A 185 -5.59 7.39 7.63
N HIS A 186 -5.95 7.25 6.35
CA HIS A 186 -7.19 7.79 5.79
C HIS A 186 -8.44 7.30 6.53
N PHE A 187 -8.55 6.00 6.81
CA PHE A 187 -9.70 5.47 7.55
C PHE A 187 -9.77 5.96 9.00
N ASN A 188 -8.62 6.10 9.67
CA ASN A 188 -8.58 6.67 11.02
C ASN A 188 -9.07 8.13 11.01
N GLU A 189 -8.66 8.94 10.02
CA GLU A 189 -9.14 10.32 9.89
C GLU A 189 -10.66 10.39 9.70
N LEU A 190 -11.25 9.50 8.89
CA LEU A 190 -12.70 9.45 8.68
C LEU A 190 -13.47 9.11 9.96
N VAL A 191 -12.94 8.18 10.75
CA VAL A 191 -13.50 7.79 12.06
C VAL A 191 -13.43 8.95 13.04
N GLU A 192 -12.30 9.65 13.11
CA GLU A 192 -12.10 10.81 13.98
C GLU A 192 -13.08 11.94 13.65
N ARG A 193 -13.23 12.29 12.36
CA ARG A 193 -14.16 13.33 11.91
C ARG A 193 -15.62 13.02 12.25
N SER A 194 -16.02 11.77 12.06
CA SER A 194 -17.40 11.35 12.37
C SER A 194 -17.67 11.36 13.88
N SER A 195 -16.66 11.07 14.70
CA SER A 195 -16.75 11.14 16.16
C SER A 195 -16.88 12.60 16.63
N ILE A 196 -16.12 13.53 16.03
CA ILE A 196 -16.19 14.95 16.35
C ILE A 196 -17.57 15.53 16.01
N ASN A 197 -18.11 15.20 14.84
CA ASN A 197 -19.44 15.65 14.41
C ASN A 197 -20.58 15.11 15.31
N SER A 198 -20.37 13.96 15.96
CA SER A 198 -21.32 13.39 16.91
C SER A 198 -21.34 14.11 18.27
N THR A 199 -20.27 14.82 18.63
CA THR A 199 -20.13 15.51 19.94
C THR A 199 -20.75 16.91 19.97
N VAL A 200 -21.19 17.47 18.84
CA VAL A 200 -21.76 18.84 18.77
C VAL A 200 -23.25 18.89 19.16
N SER A 201 -23.88 17.74 19.41
CA SER A 201 -25.25 17.68 19.92
C SER A 201 -25.31 16.83 21.19
N ILE A 202 -25.04 17.45 22.34
CA ILE A 202 -25.67 17.22 23.65
C ILE A 202 -25.02 18.18 24.65
N SER A 203 -25.77 19.19 25.05
CA SER A 203 -25.49 20.02 26.21
C SER A 203 -25.66 19.23 27.51
N THR A 204 -24.76 19.50 28.46
CA THR A 204 -24.91 19.33 29.92
C THR A 204 -25.18 17.93 30.46
N SER A 205 -24.12 17.18 30.78
CA SER A 205 -23.98 16.52 32.10
C SER A 205 -22.52 16.14 32.38
N LYS A 206 -22.15 16.25 33.66
CA LYS A 206 -20.79 16.23 34.23
C LYS A 206 -19.94 15.01 33.82
N PRO A 207 -18.61 15.16 33.65
CA PRO A 207 -17.75 14.02 33.40
C PRO A 207 -17.51 13.24 34.70
N SER A 208 -17.95 11.99 34.73
CA SER A 208 -17.39 10.98 35.62
C SER A 208 -15.97 10.64 35.11
N GLN A 209 -15.01 10.78 36.01
CA GLN A 209 -13.59 10.47 35.76
C GLN A 209 -13.45 9.03 35.28
N SER A 210 -13.08 8.84 34.01
CA SER A 210 -12.43 7.62 33.55
C SER A 210 -11.02 7.98 33.12
N SER A 211 -10.06 7.33 33.77
CA SER A 211 -8.62 7.43 33.53
C SER A 211 -8.27 6.89 32.13
N PHE A 212 -8.54 7.67 31.10
CA PHE A 212 -7.96 7.47 29.77
C PHE A 212 -6.77 8.41 29.63
N ARG A 213 -5.59 7.83 29.40
CA ARG A 213 -4.38 8.61 29.07
C ARG A 213 -4.60 9.32 27.74
N SER A 214 -4.17 10.58 27.66
CA SER A 214 -4.32 11.40 26.46
C SER A 214 -3.72 10.74 25.21
N GLN A 215 -4.33 10.98 24.06
CA GLN A 215 -3.89 10.49 22.74
C GLN A 215 -2.41 10.83 22.48
N GLU A 216 -1.97 12.00 22.94
CA GLU A 216 -0.59 12.47 22.89
C GLU A 216 0.39 11.55 23.65
N SER A 217 -0.03 11.03 24.80
CA SER A 217 0.76 10.08 25.60
C SER A 217 0.92 8.73 24.90
N ASN A 218 -0.10 8.27 24.19
CA ASN A 218 -0.06 7.02 23.41
C ASN A 218 0.82 7.17 22.17
N THR A 219 0.71 8.28 21.45
CA THR A 219 1.54 8.59 20.26
C THR A 219 3.02 8.69 20.64
N LEU A 220 3.36 9.36 21.74
CA LEU A 220 4.73 9.46 22.24
C LEU A 220 5.31 8.09 22.62
N ARG A 221 4.50 7.20 23.22
CA ARG A 221 4.93 5.85 23.57
C ARG A 221 5.19 4.98 22.33
N ILE A 222 4.33 5.04 21.31
CA ILE A 222 4.51 4.30 20.06
C ILE A 222 5.75 4.80 19.32
N LYS A 223 5.95 6.12 19.24
CA LYS A 223 7.13 6.74 18.64
C LYS A 223 8.41 6.29 19.34
N LYS A 224 8.47 6.38 20.67
CA LYS A 224 9.61 5.93 21.49
C LYS A 224 9.91 4.44 21.33
N HIS A 225 8.88 3.61 21.21
CA HIS A 225 9.03 2.18 20.98
C HIS A 225 9.55 1.85 19.56
N ASN A 226 9.08 2.56 18.53
CA ASN A 226 9.54 2.40 17.16
C ASN A 226 10.98 2.90 16.98
N GLU A 227 11.34 4.02 17.60
CA GLU A 227 12.72 4.54 17.63
C GLU A 227 13.66 3.56 18.33
N LYS A 228 13.26 2.98 19.48
CA LYS A 228 14.04 1.93 20.16
C LYS A 228 14.23 0.69 19.29
N ARG A 229 13.22 0.28 18.52
CA ARG A 229 13.32 -0.82 17.55
C ARG A 229 14.22 -0.47 16.36
N LYS A 230 14.17 0.77 15.86
CA LYS A 230 15.02 1.26 14.76
C LYS A 230 16.49 1.29 15.19
N LEU A 231 16.78 1.79 16.39
CA LEU A 231 18.11 1.80 16.99
C LEU A 231 18.64 0.37 17.18
N LYS A 232 17.85 -0.55 17.75
CA LYS A 232 18.24 -1.97 17.87
C LYS A 232 18.52 -2.65 16.53
N ARG A 233 17.76 -2.33 15.48
CA ARG A 233 17.99 -2.88 14.12
C ARG A 233 19.25 -2.33 13.46
N GLN A 234 19.64 -1.09 13.78
CA GLN A 234 20.86 -0.47 13.24
C GLN A 234 22.13 -0.93 13.97
N GLN A 235 22.04 -1.31 15.24
CA GLN A 235 23.19 -1.69 16.06
C GLN A 235 23.89 -3.00 15.62
N TYR A 236 23.17 -3.94 15.01
CA TYR A 236 23.73 -5.25 14.62
C TYR A 236 23.60 -5.51 13.11
N THR A 237 23.96 -4.52 12.28
CA THR A 237 23.92 -4.68 10.82
C THR A 237 25.24 -4.30 10.16
N ILE A 238 25.82 -5.25 9.44
CA ILE A 238 26.98 -5.01 8.57
C ILE A 238 26.50 -4.64 7.17
N LYS A 239 27.19 -3.69 6.53
CA LYS A 239 26.96 -3.31 5.13
C LYS A 239 28.21 -3.51 4.30
N ARG A 240 28.08 -4.15 3.12
CA ARG A 240 29.19 -4.36 2.18
C ARG A 240 28.74 -4.09 0.75
N LYS A 241 29.65 -3.57 -0.08
CA LYS A 241 29.41 -3.47 -1.52
C LYS A 241 29.59 -4.84 -2.16
N LEU A 242 28.80 -5.10 -3.19
CA LEU A 242 28.63 -6.40 -3.80
C LEU A 242 28.90 -6.31 -5.30
N TYR A 243 29.79 -7.14 -5.83
CA TYR A 243 29.90 -7.33 -7.27
C TYR A 243 28.63 -8.00 -7.82
N ASN A 244 28.22 -7.62 -9.02
CA ASN A 244 26.90 -7.92 -9.62
C ASN A 244 26.59 -9.42 -9.80
N GLU A 245 27.59 -10.29 -9.91
CA GLU A 245 27.39 -11.73 -10.07
C GLU A 245 27.10 -12.47 -8.75
N TRP A 246 27.36 -11.85 -7.59
CA TRP A 246 26.96 -12.44 -6.32
C TRP A 246 25.43 -12.47 -6.22
N ASN A 247 24.89 -13.66 -5.98
CA ASN A 247 23.48 -13.86 -5.72
C ASN A 247 23.26 -14.28 -4.27
N LEU A 248 22.02 -14.21 -3.78
CA LEU A 248 21.73 -14.52 -2.38
C LEU A 248 22.16 -15.95 -1.99
N GLU A 249 22.06 -16.92 -2.90
CA GLU A 249 22.46 -18.30 -2.62
C GLU A 249 23.98 -18.42 -2.45
N THR A 250 24.77 -17.83 -3.35
CA THR A 250 26.24 -17.85 -3.26
C THR A 250 26.75 -17.08 -2.06
N ILE A 251 26.12 -15.96 -1.71
CA ILE A 251 26.42 -15.21 -0.49
C ILE A 251 26.20 -16.08 0.75
N LYS A 252 25.07 -16.80 0.82
CA LYS A 252 24.79 -17.69 1.98
C LYS A 252 25.83 -18.80 2.11
N LYS A 253 26.13 -19.51 1.02
CA LYS A 253 27.18 -20.54 1.00
C LYS A 253 28.53 -19.99 1.46
N TYR A 254 28.88 -18.79 1.00
CA TYR A 254 30.11 -18.12 1.40
C TYR A 254 30.16 -17.77 2.90
N LEU A 255 29.06 -17.24 3.44
CA LEU A 255 28.95 -16.94 4.87
C LEU A 255 28.98 -18.21 5.73
N ASP A 256 28.36 -19.29 5.27
CA ASP A 256 28.37 -20.59 5.94
C ASP A 256 29.79 -21.18 5.98
N LYS A 257 30.55 -21.08 4.88
CA LYS A 257 31.98 -21.46 4.81
C LYS A 257 32.83 -20.70 5.83
N LEU A 258 32.53 -19.42 6.04
CA LEU A 258 33.20 -18.57 7.04
C LEU A 258 32.68 -18.79 8.48
N LYS A 259 31.70 -19.67 8.67
CA LYS A 259 31.00 -19.95 9.93
C LYS A 259 30.37 -18.69 10.53
N ILE A 260 29.81 -17.83 9.69
CA ILE A 260 29.16 -16.58 10.12
C ILE A 260 27.67 -16.86 10.33
N ARG A 261 27.22 -16.77 11.58
CA ARG A 261 25.79 -16.86 11.90
C ARG A 261 25.15 -15.50 11.73
N TYR A 262 24.06 -15.43 10.98
CA TYR A 262 23.30 -14.20 10.78
C TYR A 262 21.82 -14.44 11.10
N ALA A 263 21.14 -13.40 11.54
CA ALA A 263 19.71 -13.42 11.80
C ALA A 263 18.92 -13.34 10.49
N HIS A 264 19.32 -12.41 9.63
CA HIS A 264 18.61 -12.14 8.39
C HIS A 264 19.52 -11.39 7.40
N ILE A 265 19.41 -11.73 6.12
CA ILE A 265 19.98 -10.94 5.02
C ILE A 265 18.79 -10.35 4.26
N PRO A 266 18.46 -9.05 4.48
CA PRO A 266 17.49 -8.36 3.67
C PRO A 266 17.89 -8.43 2.19
N ARG A 267 16.89 -8.36 1.29
CA ARG A 267 17.18 -8.15 -0.14
C ARG A 267 18.05 -6.91 -0.29
N TYR A 268 19.16 -7.06 -1.00
CA TYR A 268 20.07 -5.96 -1.29
C TYR A 268 19.62 -5.21 -2.54
N TYR A 269 19.77 -3.90 -2.50
CA TYR A 269 19.53 -2.97 -3.61
C TYR A 269 20.79 -2.12 -3.78
N ASP A 270 21.03 -1.60 -4.97
CA ASP A 270 22.23 -0.80 -5.32
C ASP A 270 23.54 -1.48 -4.95
N TYR A 271 23.61 -2.79 -5.19
CA TYR A 271 24.82 -3.58 -4.94
C TYR A 271 25.35 -3.45 -3.50
N THR A 272 24.47 -3.20 -2.52
CA THR A 272 24.83 -3.07 -1.11
C THR A 272 24.20 -4.19 -0.29
N LEU A 273 25.00 -5.20 0.05
CA LEU A 273 24.62 -6.27 0.94
C LEU A 273 24.46 -5.74 2.38
N ARG A 274 23.37 -6.14 3.04
CA ARG A 274 23.14 -5.88 4.46
C ARG A 274 22.98 -7.21 5.18
N ILE A 275 23.73 -7.44 6.25
CA ILE A 275 23.66 -8.67 7.05
C ILE A 275 23.28 -8.26 8.46
N GLN A 276 22.16 -8.78 8.96
CA GLN A 276 21.65 -8.50 10.31
C GLN A 276 22.00 -9.64 11.25
N PHE A 277 22.39 -9.30 12.47
CA PHE A 277 22.81 -10.23 13.51
C PHE A 277 21.89 -10.15 14.73
N ASN A 278 21.83 -11.24 15.50
CA ASN A 278 20.99 -11.33 16.70
C ASN A 278 21.66 -10.70 17.93
N ASN A 279 22.99 -10.65 17.94
CA ASN A 279 23.82 -10.21 19.07
C ASN A 279 25.11 -9.53 18.56
N GLN A 280 25.83 -8.89 19.47
CA GLN A 280 27.07 -8.17 19.17
C GLN A 280 28.22 -9.12 18.81
N ASP A 281 28.31 -10.29 19.45
CA ASP A 281 29.43 -11.22 19.22
C ASP A 281 29.45 -11.78 17.79
N ASP A 282 28.29 -12.19 17.28
CA ASP A 282 28.13 -12.64 15.88
C ASP A 282 28.37 -11.48 14.91
N HIS A 283 28.00 -10.25 15.28
CA HIS A 283 28.29 -9.05 14.50
C HIS A 283 29.81 -8.80 14.42
N ASP A 284 30.51 -8.77 15.53
CA ASP A 284 31.94 -8.44 15.57
C ASP A 284 32.79 -9.54 14.92
N LEU A 285 32.40 -10.81 15.10
CA LEU A 285 33.00 -11.92 14.36
C LEU A 285 32.85 -11.73 12.85
N ALA A 286 31.67 -11.33 12.40
CA ALA A 286 31.40 -11.12 10.98
C ALA A 286 32.10 -9.88 10.44
N ASP A 287 32.19 -8.79 11.21
CA ASP A 287 32.83 -7.54 10.78
C ASP A 287 34.34 -7.74 10.59
N ASN A 288 34.97 -8.54 11.47
CA ASN A 288 36.37 -8.93 11.35
C ASN A 288 36.64 -9.86 10.16
N LYS A 289 35.72 -10.79 9.86
CA LYS A 289 35.90 -11.78 8.79
C LYS A 289 35.49 -11.28 7.40
N LEU A 290 34.65 -10.24 7.34
CA LEU A 290 34.15 -9.66 6.10
C LEU A 290 34.70 -8.25 5.95
N PRO A 291 35.94 -8.06 5.44
CA PRO A 291 36.42 -6.72 5.11
C PRO A 291 35.53 -6.01 4.09
N ILE A 292 35.68 -4.69 3.97
CA ILE A 292 34.77 -3.81 3.19
C ILE A 292 34.65 -4.25 1.71
N ASP A 293 35.72 -4.81 1.16
CA ASP A 293 35.93 -5.23 -0.23
C ASP A 293 35.83 -6.76 -0.43
N ILE A 294 35.26 -7.50 0.53
CA ILE A 294 35.22 -8.96 0.48
C ILE A 294 34.39 -9.51 -0.69
N PHE A 295 33.33 -8.82 -1.12
CA PHE A 295 32.44 -9.27 -2.21
C PHE A 295 32.83 -8.65 -3.57
N THR A 296 34.12 -8.62 -3.89
CA THR A 296 34.63 -8.19 -5.20
C THR A 296 34.55 -9.30 -6.25
N GLU A 297 34.71 -8.94 -7.53
CA GLU A 297 34.78 -9.87 -8.66
C GLU A 297 35.89 -10.92 -8.48
N LYS A 298 37.07 -10.49 -8.02
CA LYS A 298 38.21 -11.38 -7.78
C LYS A 298 37.86 -12.49 -6.77
N ASN A 299 37.23 -12.12 -5.67
CA ASN A 299 36.85 -13.06 -4.62
C ASN A 299 35.69 -13.96 -5.06
N TYR A 300 34.76 -13.45 -5.89
CA TYR A 300 33.70 -14.24 -6.49
C TYR A 300 34.25 -15.37 -7.36
N LYS A 301 35.12 -15.02 -8.33
CA LYS A 301 35.73 -16.01 -9.24
C LYS A 301 36.56 -17.04 -8.48
N THR A 302 37.30 -16.62 -7.45
CA THR A 302 38.06 -17.52 -6.59
C THR A 302 37.15 -18.47 -5.82
N PHE A 303 36.01 -18.00 -5.32
CA PHE A 303 35.06 -18.81 -4.57
C PHE A 303 34.38 -19.87 -5.46
N ILE A 304 33.86 -19.48 -6.62
CA ILE A 304 33.16 -20.39 -7.55
C ILE A 304 34.10 -21.46 -8.12
N ASN A 305 35.34 -21.10 -8.47
CA ASN A 305 36.32 -22.07 -8.98
C ASN A 305 36.67 -23.13 -7.92
N ASN A 306 36.73 -22.75 -6.65
CA ASN A 306 37.01 -23.66 -5.54
C ASN A 306 35.80 -24.53 -5.13
N GLU A 307 34.58 -24.20 -5.54
CA GLU A 307 33.39 -25.06 -5.35
C GLU A 307 33.18 -26.04 -6.52
N SER A 308 33.87 -25.81 -7.64
CA SER A 308 33.79 -26.65 -8.85
C SER A 308 34.91 -27.70 -8.94
N SER A 309 35.76 -27.78 -7.91
CA SER A 309 36.89 -28.72 -7.77
C SER A 309 36.62 -29.66 -6.60
#